data_AF-A0A8J4UTG7-F1
#
_entry.id   AF-A0A8J4UTG7-F1
#
_cell.length_a   1.000
_cell.length_b   1.000
_cell.length_c   1.000
_cell.angle_alpha   90.00
_cell.angle_beta   90.00
_cell.angle_gamma   90.00
#
_symmetry.space_group_name_H-M   'P 1'
#
loop_
_entity.id
_entity.type
_entity.pdbx_description
1 polymer ?
#
loop_
_entity_poly.entity_id
_entity_poly.type
_entity_poly.pdbx_seq_one_letter_code
_entity_poly.pdbx_strand_id
1 'polypeptide(L)' 'MAPAGSKKGILERLNAGEIVIGDGGFVFALEKRGYVKAGPWTPEAAAEHPEA' A
#
# COMPACT_ATOMS: atom_id res chain seq x y z
N MET A 1 -13.50 12.02 -16.21
CA MET A 1 -13.67 11.27 -14.95
C MET A 1 -14.34 9.95 -15.32
N ALA A 2 -13.63 8.82 -15.22
CA ALA A 2 -14.20 7.52 -15.57
C ALA A 2 -15.40 7.21 -14.65
N PRO A 3 -16.47 6.55 -15.14
CA PRO A 3 -17.59 6.18 -14.29
C PRO A 3 -17.09 5.15 -13.28
N ALA A 4 -17.25 5.43 -12.00
CA ALA A 4 -16.89 4.49 -10.94
C ALA A 4 -17.85 3.30 -11.00
N GLY A 5 -17.46 2.22 -11.69
CA GLY A 5 -18.13 0.93 -11.57
C GLY A 5 -18.15 0.48 -10.10
N SER A 6 -19.28 -0.04 -9.65
CA SER A 6 -19.62 -0.38 -8.26
C SER A 6 -18.71 -1.46 -7.67
N LYS A 7 -17.48 -1.10 -7.29
CA LYS A 7 -16.59 -1.98 -6.53
C LYS A 7 -17.02 -1.99 -5.07
N LYS A 8 -17.14 -3.18 -4.48
CA LYS A 8 -17.41 -3.34 -3.04
C LYS A 8 -16.33 -2.66 -2.21
N GLY A 9 -16.74 -1.77 -1.30
CA GLY A 9 -15.93 -1.19 -0.25
C GLY A 9 -15.56 -2.19 0.85
N ILE A 10 -14.74 -1.76 1.81
CA ILE A 10 -14.20 -2.65 2.84
C ILE A 10 -15.28 -3.27 3.74
N LEU A 11 -16.26 -2.48 4.19
CA LEU A 11 -17.32 -2.97 5.06
C LEU A 11 -18.24 -3.97 4.36
N GLU A 12 -18.53 -3.75 3.07
CA GLU A 12 -19.36 -4.66 2.27
C GLU A 12 -18.69 -6.03 2.12
N ARG A 13 -17.36 -6.06 1.93
CA ARG A 13 -16.58 -7.29 1.84
C ARG A 13 -16.58 -8.05 3.17
N LEU A 14 -16.32 -7.35 4.27
CA LEU A 14 -16.31 -7.95 5.61
C LEU A 14 -17.69 -8.49 6.02
N ASN A 15 -18.76 -7.73 5.77
CA ASN A 15 -20.13 -8.15 6.08
C ASN A 15 -20.59 -9.33 5.22
N ALA A 16 -20.06 -9.47 4.00
CA ALA A 16 -20.30 -10.62 3.13
C ALA A 16 -19.52 -11.88 3.55
N GLY A 17 -18.72 -11.81 4.63
CA GLY A 17 -17.86 -12.92 5.08
C GLY A 17 -16.67 -13.17 4.17
N GLU A 18 -16.31 -12.22 3.31
CA GLU A 18 -15.13 -12.34 2.44
C GLU A 18 -13.85 -12.20 3.27
N ILE A 19 -12.82 -12.96 2.88
CA ILE A 19 -11.47 -12.79 3.44
C ILE A 19 -10.76 -11.66 2.70
N VAL A 20 -10.37 -10.62 3.44
CA VAL A 20 -9.60 -9.49 2.91
C VAL A 20 -8.12 -9.70 3.19
N ILE A 21 -7.33 -9.84 2.14
CA ILE A 21 -5.87 -10.00 2.24
C ILE A 21 -5.23 -8.61 2.25
N GLY A 22 -4.45 -8.31 3.28
CA GLY A 22 -3.66 -7.08 3.39
C GLY A 22 -2.37 -7.11 2.57
N ASP A 23 -1.65 -6.01 2.56
CA ASP A 23 -0.31 -5.91 1.97
C ASP A 23 0.79 -6.34 2.97
N GLY A 24 2.05 -6.28 2.51
CA GLY A 24 3.24 -6.64 3.28
C GLY A 24 3.93 -5.44 3.94
N GLY A 25 5.13 -5.66 4.47
CA GLY A 25 5.93 -4.61 5.12
C GLY A 25 6.62 -3.67 4.13
N PHE A 26 5.99 -2.53 3.82
CA PHE A 26 6.48 -1.54 2.85
C PHE A 26 7.87 -0.99 3.19
N VAL A 27 8.03 -0.40 4.38
CA VAL A 27 9.23 0.31 4.83
C VAL A 27 10.46 -0.62 4.90
N PHE A 28 10.28 -1.84 5.41
CA PHE A 28 11.34 -2.85 5.47
C PHE A 28 11.73 -3.39 4.09
N ALA A 29 10.75 -3.54 3.19
CA ALA A 29 11.03 -3.97 1.83
C ALA A 29 11.80 -2.89 1.04
N LEU A 30 11.40 -1.62 1.17
CA LEU A 30 12.08 -0.50 0.51
C LEU A 30 13.46 -0.22 1.09
N GLU A 31 13.69 -0.46 2.39
CA GLU A 31 15.02 -0.32 2.98
C GLU A 31 16.00 -1.35 2.39
N LYS A 32 15.59 -2.62 2.29
CA LYS A 32 16.39 -3.66 1.64
C LYS A 32 16.66 -3.38 0.15
N ARG A 33 15.77 -2.61 -0.50
CA ARG A 33 15.92 -2.18 -1.90
C ARG A 33 16.72 -0.87 -2.05
N GLY A 34 17.11 -0.23 -0.94
CA GLY A 34 17.93 0.99 -0.92
C GLY A 34 17.15 2.30 -1.03
N TYR A 35 15.82 2.28 -0.92
CA TYR A 35 14.96 3.47 -1.07
C TYR A 35 14.51 4.08 0.25
N VAL A 36 14.63 3.34 1.36
CA VAL A 36 14.32 3.84 2.70
C VAL A 36 15.55 3.66 3.59
N LYS A 37 15.82 4.63 4.45
CA LYS A 37 16.95 4.57 5.38
C LYS A 37 16.51 4.03 6.75
N ALA A 38 17.22 3.00 7.23
CA ALA A 38 17.04 2.51 8.59
C ALA A 38 17.36 3.61 9.63
N GLY A 39 16.42 3.83 10.56
CA GLY A 39 16.49 4.90 11.57
C GLY A 39 15.30 5.84 11.46
N PRO A 40 15.32 6.82 10.52
CA PRO A 40 14.20 7.73 10.32
C PRO A 40 12.98 7.02 9.70
N TRP A 41 13.19 5.99 8.88
CA TRP A 41 12.12 5.18 8.26
C TRP A 41 11.08 6.01 7.49
N THR A 42 11.52 7.14 6.98
CA THR A 42 10.67 8.12 6.30
C THR A 42 10.41 7.70 4.85
N PRO A 43 9.25 8.11 4.27
CA PRO A 43 8.81 7.63 2.95
C PRO A 43 9.13 8.61 1.81
N GLU A 44 10.28 9.30 1.83
CA GLU A 44 10.66 10.26 0.77
C GLU A 44 10.75 9.61 -0.62
N ALA A 45 11.02 8.31 -0.67
CA ALA A 45 10.98 7.50 -1.90
C ALA A 45 9.69 7.68 -2.70
N ALA A 46 8.55 7.96 -2.06
CA ALA A 46 7.29 8.19 -2.78
C ALA A 46 7.34 9.42 -3.71
N ALA A 47 8.15 10.43 -3.39
CA ALA A 47 8.35 11.62 -4.21
C ALA A 47 9.63 11.54 -5.07
N GLU A 48 10.71 10.97 -4.51
CA GLU A 48 12.03 10.93 -5.15
C GLU A 48 12.20 9.75 -6.14
N HIS A 49 11.55 8.63 -5.84
CA HIS A 49 11.62 7.37 -6.58
C HIS A 49 10.24 6.70 -6.71
N PRO A 50 9.26 7.37 -7.35
CA PRO A 50 7.88 6.86 -7.44
C PRO A 50 7.76 5.53 -8.19
N GLU A 51 8.79 5.10 -8.92
CA GLU A 51 8.87 3.83 -9.64
C GLU A 51 9.31 2.62 -8.81
N ALA A 52 9.76 2.82 -7.55
CA ALA A 52 10.31 1.79 -6.66
C ALA A 52 9.26 0.87 -6.00
#